data_AF-A0A371ITX5-F1
#
_entry.id   AF-A0A371ITX5-F1
#
_cell.length_a   1.000
_cell.length_b   1.000
_cell.length_c   1.000
_cell.angle_alpha   90.00
_cell.angle_beta   90.00
_cell.angle_gamma   90.00
#
_symmetry.space_group_name_H-M   'P 1'
#
loop_
_entity.id
_entity.type
_entity.pdbx_description
1 polymer ?
#
loop_
_entity_poly.entity_id
_entity_poly.type
_entity_poly.pdbx_seq_one_letter_code
_entity_poly.pdbx_strand_id
1 'polypeptide(L)'
;MNNLSSYIQLLPIPWMKQKLENIYNMNLYGHLYIMFDNADYVNLNSLVLENLLEKNNICIDKQHPLYLYIPIDINKFYKDLILLCKSLFKDNIYIILGGYKEDHPSSTDLDYIVKAYINFPELKDTINFAYLIDNSKCYEIFTSLSDTQQILIEPFTACTLCGPTLNYHIKNANPNNTYHISFVSLLNDSLKSNFVDYYIKGLTNNNNNFNFNF
;
A
#
# COMPACT_ATOMS: atom_id res chain seq x y z
N MET A 1 6.44 28.35 19.38
CA MET A 1 6.18 26.90 19.39
C MET A 1 6.13 26.47 17.93
N ASN A 2 7.26 26.00 17.40
CA ASN A 2 7.44 25.77 15.97
C ASN A 2 7.24 24.29 15.61
N ASN A 3 6.67 24.10 14.42
CA ASN A 3 6.60 22.89 13.59
C ASN A 3 5.46 21.90 13.86
N LEU A 4 4.26 22.25 13.36
CA LEU A 4 3.41 21.28 12.66
C LEU A 4 4.09 20.95 11.32
N SER A 5 5.14 20.14 11.35
CA SER A 5 5.68 19.56 10.13
C SER A 5 4.82 18.37 9.75
N SER A 6 4.28 18.42 8.54
CA SER A 6 3.61 17.31 7.88
C SER A 6 4.62 16.20 7.64
N TYR A 7 4.43 15.05 8.28
CA TYR A 7 5.33 13.91 8.14
C TYR A 7 4.61 12.73 7.52
N ILE A 8 5.16 12.25 6.41
CA ILE A 8 4.93 10.90 5.94
C ILE A 8 5.43 9.92 7.01
N GLN A 9 4.62 8.92 7.32
CA GLN A 9 4.92 7.89 8.29
C GLN A 9 5.20 6.57 7.57
N LEU A 10 6.06 5.75 8.18
CA LEU A 10 6.36 4.40 7.75
C LEU A 10 6.38 3.50 8.98
N LEU A 11 5.48 2.53 9.03
CA LEU A 11 5.29 1.66 10.19
C LEU A 11 5.29 0.18 9.78
N PRO A 12 5.96 -0.71 10.53
CA PRO A 12 5.82 -2.15 10.34
C PRO A 12 4.44 -2.60 10.79
N ILE A 13 3.79 -3.49 10.01
CA ILE A 13 2.45 -4.01 10.30
C ILE A 13 2.43 -5.55 10.34
N PRO A 14 3.19 -6.19 11.27
CA PRO A 14 3.33 -7.64 11.32
C PRO A 14 2.00 -8.38 11.61
N TRP A 15 1.10 -7.77 12.38
CA TRP A 15 -0.22 -8.33 12.64
C TRP A 15 -1.12 -8.30 11.41
N MET A 16 -1.06 -7.22 10.62
CA MET A 16 -1.80 -7.15 9.37
C MET A 16 -1.26 -8.18 8.36
N LYS A 17 0.06 -8.40 8.33
CA LYS A 17 0.66 -9.49 7.56
C LYS A 17 0.01 -10.84 7.91
N GLN A 18 -0.02 -11.22 9.19
CA GLN A 18 -0.63 -12.49 9.62
C GLN A 18 -2.12 -12.56 9.24
N LYS A 19 -2.84 -11.45 9.36
CA LYS A 19 -4.26 -11.41 8.97
C LYS A 19 -4.43 -11.57 7.45
N LEU A 20 -3.60 -10.92 6.63
CA LEU A 20 -3.59 -11.10 5.18
C LEU A 20 -3.29 -12.55 4.78
N GLU A 21 -2.32 -13.19 5.44
CA GLU A 21 -2.00 -14.60 5.21
C GLU A 21 -3.21 -15.50 5.47
N ASN A 22 -3.99 -15.17 6.49
CA ASN A 22 -5.22 -15.89 6.84
C ASN A 22 -6.38 -15.60 5.87
N ILE A 23 -6.58 -14.33 5.49
CA ILE A 23 -7.63 -13.90 4.53
C ILE A 23 -7.45 -14.59 3.19
N TYR A 24 -6.20 -14.66 2.71
CA TYR A 24 -5.86 -15.20 1.39
C TYR A 24 -5.42 -16.67 1.42
N ASN A 25 -5.32 -17.28 2.61
CA ASN A 25 -4.80 -18.64 2.81
C ASN A 25 -3.46 -18.87 2.08
N MET A 26 -2.53 -17.92 2.23
CA MET A 26 -1.22 -17.91 1.57
C MET A 26 -0.16 -17.33 2.50
N ASN A 27 1.09 -17.81 2.39
CA ASN A 27 2.20 -17.18 3.10
C ASN A 27 2.65 -15.90 2.40
N LEU A 28 2.82 -14.82 3.16
CA LEU A 28 3.38 -13.57 2.67
C LEU A 28 4.87 -13.59 3.04
N TYR A 29 5.74 -13.69 2.05
CA TYR A 29 7.17 -13.65 2.30
C TYR A 29 7.66 -12.20 2.46
N GLY A 30 8.73 -12.02 3.25
CA GLY A 30 9.30 -10.70 3.51
C GLY A 30 8.59 -9.94 4.62
N HIS A 31 8.96 -8.66 4.74
CA HIS A 31 8.50 -7.76 5.79
C HIS A 31 7.47 -6.77 5.24
N LEU A 32 6.34 -6.62 5.93
CA LEU A 32 5.25 -5.74 5.51
C LEU A 32 5.24 -4.45 6.32
N TYR A 33 5.19 -3.34 5.60
CA TYR A 33 5.11 -1.99 6.12
C TYR A 33 3.97 -1.24 5.44
N ILE A 34 3.45 -0.24 6.16
CA ILE A 34 2.48 0.71 5.65
C ILE A 34 3.11 2.10 5.64
N MET A 35 2.88 2.83 4.56
CA MET A 35 3.30 4.22 4.39
C MET A 35 2.08 5.09 4.16
N PHE A 36 1.97 6.21 4.85
CA PHE A 36 0.85 7.12 4.72
C PHE A 36 1.26 8.54 5.09
N ASP A 37 0.50 9.51 4.62
CA ASP A 37 0.63 10.89 5.05
C ASP A 37 -0.51 11.30 5.98
N ASN A 38 -0.25 12.36 6.76
CA ASN A 38 -1.22 12.95 7.69
C ASN A 38 -1.64 14.36 7.26
N ALA A 39 -1.33 14.80 6.04
CA ALA A 39 -1.50 16.21 5.67
C ALA A 39 -1.60 16.45 4.15
N ASP A 40 -2.36 17.50 3.80
CA ASP A 40 -2.61 17.95 2.43
C ASP A 40 -1.35 18.37 1.65
N TYR A 41 -0.23 18.61 2.33
CA TYR A 41 1.04 18.99 1.71
C TYR A 41 2.24 18.33 2.40
N VAL A 42 2.84 17.35 1.73
CA VAL A 42 4.01 16.62 2.20
C VAL A 42 5.25 17.09 1.45
N ASN A 43 6.24 17.60 2.17
CA ASN A 43 7.56 17.86 1.61
C ASN A 43 8.37 16.56 1.56
N LEU A 44 8.18 15.79 0.50
CA LEU A 44 8.91 14.54 0.27
C LEU A 44 10.22 14.82 -0.48
N ASN A 45 11.34 14.41 0.10
CA ASN A 45 12.66 14.47 -0.51
C ASN A 45 13.52 13.26 -0.07
N SER A 46 14.70 13.11 -0.67
CA SER A 46 15.58 11.95 -0.41
C SER A 46 15.94 11.81 1.06
N LEU A 47 16.34 12.90 1.73
CA LEU A 47 16.72 12.88 3.13
C LEU A 47 15.55 12.42 4.03
N VAL A 48 14.32 12.86 3.76
CA VAL A 48 13.14 12.41 4.52
C VAL A 48 12.91 10.92 4.35
N LEU A 49 12.97 10.42 3.10
CA LEU A 49 12.75 9.00 2.80
C LEU A 49 13.85 8.11 3.37
N GLU A 50 15.12 8.49 3.22
CA GLU A 50 16.27 7.78 3.78
C GLU A 50 16.16 7.68 5.31
N ASN A 51 15.86 8.79 6.00
CA ASN A 51 15.64 8.78 7.45
C ASN A 51 14.48 7.86 7.88
N LEU A 52 13.41 7.75 7.09
CA LEU A 52 12.30 6.86 7.40
C LEU A 52 12.69 5.39 7.26
N LEU A 53 13.46 5.05 6.23
CA LEU A 53 13.96 3.70 6.01
C LEU A 53 14.97 3.30 7.09
N GLU A 54 15.92 4.19 7.42
CA GLU A 54 16.92 3.96 8.47
C GLU A 54 16.26 3.72 9.83
N LYS A 55 15.27 4.55 10.22
CA LYS A 55 14.51 4.37 11.48
C LYS A 55 13.81 3.01 11.56
N ASN A 56 13.44 2.44 10.42
CA ASN A 56 12.78 1.14 10.32
C ASN A 56 13.76 -0.02 10.04
N ASN A 57 15.07 0.24 10.03
CA ASN A 57 16.14 -0.70 9.67
C ASN A 57 15.94 -1.35 8.28
N ILE A 58 15.40 -0.59 7.31
CA ILE A 58 15.18 -1.06 5.94
C ILE A 58 16.39 -0.69 5.10
N CYS A 59 17.11 -1.69 4.60
CA CYS A 59 18.22 -1.52 3.66
C CYS A 59 17.80 -2.05 2.28
N ILE A 60 17.87 -1.23 1.23
CA ILE A 60 17.40 -1.60 -0.10
C ILE A 60 18.59 -1.85 -1.01
N ASP A 61 18.78 -3.11 -1.40
CA ASP A 61 19.85 -3.54 -2.29
C ASP A 61 19.41 -4.74 -3.16
N LYS A 62 20.34 -5.35 -3.89
CA LYS A 62 20.06 -6.48 -4.77
C LYS A 62 19.57 -7.74 -4.03
N GLN A 63 20.02 -7.94 -2.78
CA GLN A 63 19.62 -9.05 -1.92
C GLN A 63 18.32 -8.72 -1.16
N HIS A 64 18.07 -7.43 -0.93
CA HIS A 64 16.94 -6.90 -0.18
C HIS A 64 16.09 -5.92 -1.02
N PRO A 65 15.37 -6.40 -2.04
CA PRO A 65 14.58 -5.52 -2.91
C PRO A 65 13.32 -5.00 -2.20
N LEU A 66 12.90 -3.80 -2.61
CA LEU A 66 11.67 -3.17 -2.18
C LEU A 66 10.56 -3.32 -3.22
N TYR A 67 9.39 -3.75 -2.80
CA TYR A 67 8.13 -3.69 -3.56
C TYR A 67 7.27 -2.58 -2.97
N LEU A 68 7.05 -1.53 -3.76
CA LEU A 68 6.23 -0.37 -3.39
C LEU A 68 4.87 -0.46 -4.08
N TYR A 69 3.81 -0.53 -3.28
CA TYR A 69 2.43 -0.65 -3.75
C TYR A 69 1.75 0.72 -3.64
N ILE A 70 1.27 1.23 -4.78
CA ILE A 70 0.66 2.55 -4.92
C ILE A 70 -0.78 2.38 -5.44
N PRO A 71 -1.75 3.21 -5.01
CA PRO A 71 -3.08 3.20 -5.63
C PRO A 71 -3.00 3.43 -7.15
N ILE A 72 -3.85 2.74 -7.90
CA ILE A 72 -3.80 2.74 -9.36
C ILE A 72 -4.10 4.12 -9.99
N ASP A 73 -4.89 4.93 -9.30
CA ASP A 73 -5.14 6.32 -9.66
C ASP A 73 -3.97 7.21 -9.20
N ILE A 74 -2.97 7.33 -10.07
CA ILE A 74 -1.78 8.15 -9.82
C ILE A 74 -2.16 9.64 -9.76
N ASN A 75 -1.77 10.29 -8.68
CA ASN A 75 -1.81 11.75 -8.53
C ASN A 75 -0.38 12.33 -8.56
N LYS A 76 -0.26 13.66 -8.47
CA LYS A 76 1.05 14.34 -8.51
C LYS A 76 2.00 13.86 -7.39
N PHE A 77 1.47 13.63 -6.19
CA PHE A 77 2.25 13.15 -5.05
C PHE A 77 2.79 11.73 -5.29
N TYR A 78 1.95 10.80 -5.73
CA TYR A 78 2.38 9.43 -6.07
C TYR A 78 3.42 9.42 -7.19
N LYS A 79 3.25 10.28 -8.20
CA LYS A 79 4.26 10.47 -9.24
C LYS A 79 5.60 10.93 -8.66
N ASP A 80 5.61 11.97 -7.84
CA ASP A 80 6.84 12.48 -7.21
C ASP A 80 7.51 11.43 -6.29
N LEU A 81 6.72 10.65 -5.54
CA LEU A 81 7.19 9.53 -4.72
C LEU A 81 7.85 8.43 -5.56
N ILE A 82 7.20 8.01 -6.65
CA ILE A 82 7.72 6.97 -7.55
C ILE A 82 9.07 7.41 -8.15
N LEU A 83 9.15 8.64 -8.66
CA LEU A 83 10.37 9.18 -9.25
C LEU A 83 11.51 9.27 -8.24
N LEU A 84 11.21 9.76 -7.02
CA LEU A 84 12.20 9.83 -5.94
C LEU A 84 12.74 8.43 -5.61
N CYS A 85 11.86 7.47 -5.34
CA CYS A 85 12.25 6.11 -5.01
C CYS A 85 13.07 5.46 -6.14
N LYS A 86 12.67 5.64 -7.40
CA LYS A 86 13.43 5.13 -8.56
C LYS A 86 14.80 5.77 -8.69
N SER A 87 14.92 7.07 -8.43
CA SER A 87 16.21 7.77 -8.45
C SER A 87 17.20 7.22 -7.42
N LEU A 88 16.70 6.85 -6.23
CA LEU A 88 17.52 6.38 -5.11
C LEU A 88 17.89 4.90 -5.25
N PHE A 89 16.92 4.05 -5.58
CA PHE A 89 17.07 2.59 -5.49
C PHE A 89 17.20 1.88 -6.84
N LYS A 90 17.00 2.60 -7.95
CA LYS A 90 17.19 2.12 -9.33
C LYS A 90 16.46 0.78 -9.57
N ASP A 91 17.21 -0.28 -9.81
CA ASP A 91 16.69 -1.62 -10.14
C ASP A 91 16.27 -2.45 -8.91
N ASN A 92 16.56 -1.97 -7.70
CA ASN A 92 16.24 -2.67 -6.46
C ASN A 92 14.84 -2.32 -5.92
N ILE A 93 14.08 -1.49 -6.65
CA ILE A 93 12.69 -1.17 -6.34
C ILE A 93 11.73 -1.56 -7.47
N TYR A 94 10.61 -2.17 -7.09
CA TYR A 94 9.51 -2.53 -7.97
C TYR A 94 8.27 -1.70 -7.63
N ILE A 95 7.73 -1.02 -8.62
CA ILE A 95 6.53 -0.17 -8.46
C ILE A 95 5.33 -0.97 -8.95
N ILE A 96 4.36 -1.16 -8.07
CA ILE A 96 3.16 -1.95 -8.34
C ILE A 96 1.93 -1.09 -8.08
N LEU A 97 1.03 -1.03 -9.06
CA LEU A 97 -0.23 -0.34 -8.91
C LEU A 97 -1.32 -1.31 -8.44
N GLY A 98 -2.11 -0.91 -7.45
CA GLY A 98 -3.25 -1.69 -6.95
C GLY A 98 -4.56 -0.91 -7.07
N GLY A 99 -5.61 -1.57 -7.54
CA GLY A 99 -6.95 -1.00 -7.64
C GLY A 99 -8.06 -2.04 -7.48
N TYR A 100 -9.31 -1.58 -7.53
CA TYR A 100 -10.49 -2.44 -7.48
C TYR A 100 -11.15 -2.57 -8.86
N LYS A 101 -11.63 -3.77 -9.19
CA LYS A 101 -12.32 -4.04 -10.47
C LYS A 101 -13.60 -3.24 -10.63
N GLU A 102 -14.33 -3.02 -9.54
CA GLU A 102 -15.63 -2.35 -9.52
C GLU A 102 -15.52 -0.87 -9.90
N ASP A 103 -14.42 -0.22 -9.50
CA ASP A 103 -14.12 1.17 -9.85
C ASP A 103 -13.59 1.27 -11.30
N HIS A 104 -13.26 0.12 -11.90
CA HIS A 104 -12.50 0.00 -13.14
C HIS A 104 -13.05 -1.10 -14.09
N PRO A 105 -14.36 -1.10 -14.41
CA PRO A 105 -15.04 -2.26 -15.00
C PRO A 105 -14.69 -2.57 -16.47
N SER A 106 -14.00 -1.67 -17.17
CA SER A 106 -13.79 -1.72 -18.62
C SER A 106 -12.33 -1.61 -19.05
N SER A 107 -11.38 -1.77 -18.13
CA SER A 107 -9.95 -1.61 -18.38
C SER A 107 -9.16 -2.81 -17.87
N THR A 108 -8.13 -3.21 -18.60
CA THR A 108 -7.14 -4.20 -18.16
C THR A 108 -6.09 -3.55 -17.26
N ASP A 109 -5.35 -4.35 -16.50
CA ASP A 109 -4.24 -3.87 -15.66
C ASP A 109 -3.23 -3.03 -16.48
N LEU A 110 -2.95 -3.43 -17.74
CA LEU A 110 -2.04 -2.72 -18.64
C LEU A 110 -2.56 -1.34 -19.05
N ASP A 111 -3.87 -1.18 -19.19
CA ASP A 111 -4.48 0.09 -19.58
C ASP A 111 -4.21 1.17 -18.53
N TYR A 112 -4.09 0.80 -17.25
CA TYR A 112 -3.78 1.73 -16.18
C TYR A 112 -2.33 2.17 -16.15
N ILE A 113 -1.40 1.27 -16.46
CA ILE A 113 0.01 1.66 -16.65
C ILE A 113 0.11 2.66 -17.81
N VAL A 114 -0.58 2.40 -18.92
CA VAL A 114 -0.62 3.32 -20.07
C VAL A 114 -1.25 4.66 -19.71
N LYS A 115 -2.39 4.68 -19.00
CA LYS A 115 -3.02 5.91 -18.52
C LYS A 115 -2.08 6.70 -17.60
N ALA A 116 -1.38 6.04 -16.69
CA ALA A 116 -0.39 6.69 -15.82
C ALA A 116 0.71 7.35 -16.64
N TYR A 117 1.20 6.71 -17.69
CA TYR A 117 2.21 7.29 -18.60
C TYR A 117 1.68 8.43 -19.46
N ILE A 118 0.41 8.41 -19.86
CA ILE A 118 -0.21 9.51 -20.59
C ILE A 118 -0.33 10.75 -19.68
N ASN A 119 -0.81 10.55 -18.46
CA ASN A 119 -1.01 11.64 -17.50
C ASN A 119 0.31 12.16 -16.94
N PHE A 120 1.31 11.28 -16.78
CA PHE A 120 2.64 11.59 -16.26
C PHE A 120 3.72 10.90 -17.10
N PRO A 121 4.11 11.49 -18.25
CA PRO A 121 5.10 10.92 -19.17
C PRO A 121 6.46 10.63 -18.52
N GLU A 122 6.81 11.33 -17.45
CA GLU A 122 8.05 11.12 -16.69
C GLU A 122 8.11 9.75 -16.01
N LEU A 123 6.96 9.10 -15.79
CA LEU A 123 6.89 7.74 -15.23
C LEU A 123 7.13 6.64 -16.26
N LYS A 124 7.33 6.98 -17.54
CA LYS A 124 7.51 5.98 -18.60
C LYS A 124 8.57 4.93 -18.21
N ASP A 125 8.20 3.67 -18.36
CA ASP A 125 9.02 2.48 -18.04
C ASP A 125 9.42 2.34 -16.56
N THR A 126 8.84 3.13 -15.64
CA THR A 126 9.12 3.05 -14.19
C THR A 126 8.19 2.09 -13.44
N ILE A 127 6.98 1.86 -13.95
CA ILE A 127 5.94 1.04 -13.32
C ILE A 127 6.12 -0.40 -13.77
N ASN A 128 6.23 -1.32 -12.81
CA ASN A 128 6.54 -2.72 -13.09
C ASN A 128 5.28 -3.55 -13.34
N PHE A 129 4.25 -3.37 -12.51
CA PHE A 129 3.00 -4.14 -12.60
C PHE A 129 1.81 -3.29 -12.16
N ALA A 130 0.62 -3.74 -12.54
CA ALA A 130 -0.65 -3.27 -12.02
C ALA A 130 -1.54 -4.48 -11.75
N TYR A 131 -2.49 -4.35 -10.84
CA TYR A 131 -3.51 -5.35 -10.60
C TYR A 131 -4.84 -4.72 -10.18
N LEU A 132 -5.91 -5.40 -10.55
CA LEU A 132 -7.27 -5.13 -10.09
C LEU A 132 -7.79 -6.32 -9.30
N ILE A 133 -8.22 -6.07 -8.06
CA ILE A 133 -8.85 -7.08 -7.19
C ILE A 133 -10.33 -6.75 -7.00
N ASP A 134 -11.13 -7.73 -6.59
CA ASP A 134 -12.48 -7.42 -6.12
C ASP A 134 -12.44 -6.63 -4.80
N ASN A 135 -13.44 -5.78 -4.59
CA ASN A 135 -13.56 -5.04 -3.34
C ASN A 135 -14.11 -5.90 -2.18
N SER A 136 -14.33 -7.20 -2.40
CA SER A 136 -14.92 -8.09 -1.40
C SER A 136 -14.06 -8.19 -0.13
N LYS A 137 -12.74 -7.99 -0.22
CA LYS A 137 -11.82 -8.02 0.94
C LYS A 137 -11.43 -6.65 1.47
N CYS A 138 -11.85 -5.58 0.81
CA CYS A 138 -11.53 -4.20 1.16
C CYS A 138 -11.87 -3.86 2.62
N TYR A 139 -13.12 -4.10 3.01
CA TYR A 139 -13.59 -3.75 4.35
C TYR A 139 -13.04 -4.68 5.43
N GLU A 140 -12.70 -5.92 5.10
CA GLU A 140 -12.04 -6.86 6.01
C GLU A 140 -10.61 -6.37 6.35
N ILE A 141 -9.89 -5.82 5.36
CA ILE A 141 -8.56 -5.23 5.56
C ILE A 141 -8.65 -3.92 6.34
N PHE A 142 -9.60 -3.07 5.99
CA PHE A 142 -9.88 -1.82 6.71
C PHE A 142 -10.13 -2.07 8.21
N THR A 143 -11.06 -2.98 8.53
CA THR A 143 -11.38 -3.34 9.92
C THR A 143 -10.17 -3.93 10.64
N SER A 144 -9.43 -4.82 9.98
CA SER A 144 -8.23 -5.44 10.56
C SER A 144 -7.14 -4.44 10.92
N LEU A 145 -6.88 -3.44 10.07
CA LEU A 145 -5.92 -2.36 10.37
C LEU A 145 -6.39 -1.47 11.52
N SER A 146 -7.69 -1.15 11.53
CA SER A 146 -8.30 -0.40 12.64
C SER A 146 -8.12 -1.16 13.97
N ASP A 147 -8.40 -2.47 13.98
CA ASP A 147 -8.35 -3.27 15.20
C ASP A 147 -6.93 -3.54 15.67
N THR A 148 -5.98 -3.76 14.75
CA THR A 148 -4.62 -4.21 15.12
C THR A 148 -3.61 -3.07 15.25
N GLN A 149 -3.80 -1.92 14.59
CA GLN A 149 -2.88 -0.77 14.68
C GLN A 149 -3.57 0.57 14.95
N GLN A 150 -4.90 0.61 15.07
CA GLN A 150 -5.66 1.87 15.25
C GLN A 150 -5.42 2.88 14.12
N ILE A 151 -5.12 2.39 12.91
CA ILE A 151 -4.93 3.22 11.71
C ILE A 151 -6.21 3.14 10.88
N LEU A 152 -6.83 4.29 10.65
CA LEU A 152 -8.02 4.41 9.82
C LEU A 152 -7.61 4.86 8.43
N ILE A 153 -7.78 3.98 7.45
CA ILE A 153 -7.41 4.24 6.05
C ILE A 153 -8.66 4.47 5.19
N GLU A 154 -8.51 5.14 4.07
CA GLU A 154 -9.56 5.20 3.07
C GLU A 154 -9.70 3.84 2.39
N PRO A 155 -10.91 3.23 2.37
CA PRO A 155 -11.11 1.88 1.85
C PRO A 155 -10.56 1.67 0.42
N PHE A 156 -10.63 2.69 -0.44
CA PHE A 156 -10.13 2.59 -1.81
C PHE A 156 -8.62 2.34 -1.88
N THR A 157 -7.84 2.83 -0.91
CA THR A 157 -6.38 2.57 -0.85
C THR A 157 -6.03 1.25 -0.19
N ALA A 158 -7.00 0.57 0.46
CA ALA A 158 -6.74 -0.71 1.12
C ALA A 158 -6.31 -1.81 0.14
N CYS A 159 -6.60 -1.66 -1.16
CA CYS A 159 -6.16 -2.60 -2.18
C CYS A 159 -4.63 -2.76 -2.21
N THR A 160 -3.87 -1.71 -1.90
CA THR A 160 -2.40 -1.75 -1.94
C THR A 160 -1.82 -2.76 -0.95
N LEU A 161 -2.50 -2.99 0.18
CA LEU A 161 -2.15 -3.98 1.20
C LEU A 161 -2.39 -5.43 0.75
N CYS A 162 -3.23 -5.65 -0.26
CA CYS A 162 -3.44 -6.97 -0.85
C CYS A 162 -2.31 -7.37 -1.78
N GLY A 163 -1.69 -6.40 -2.47
CA GLY A 163 -0.64 -6.68 -3.46
C GLY A 163 0.47 -7.64 -3.00
N PRO A 164 0.97 -7.55 -1.75
CA PRO A 164 1.91 -8.51 -1.19
C PRO A 164 1.44 -9.97 -1.22
N THR A 165 0.14 -10.26 -1.05
CA THR A 165 -0.38 -11.64 -1.05
C THR A 165 -0.50 -12.25 -2.44
N LEU A 166 -0.41 -11.42 -3.48
CA LEU A 166 -0.42 -11.88 -4.88
C LEU A 166 0.93 -12.48 -5.31
N ASN A 167 1.91 -12.56 -4.40
CA ASN A 167 3.20 -13.25 -4.58
C ASN A 167 3.98 -12.79 -5.81
N TYR A 168 4.00 -11.48 -6.06
CA TYR A 168 4.85 -10.85 -7.09
C TYR A 168 6.34 -10.85 -6.72
N HIS A 169 6.92 -11.96 -6.25
CA HIS A 169 8.38 -12.07 -6.05
C HIS A 169 9.07 -12.13 -7.42
N ILE A 170 9.07 -10.99 -8.12
CA ILE A 170 9.33 -10.88 -9.55
C ILE A 170 10.77 -11.26 -9.88
N LYS A 171 11.73 -11.08 -8.94
CA LYS A 171 13.16 -11.37 -9.20
C LYS A 171 14.02 -11.87 -8.02
N ASN A 172 13.48 -12.10 -6.82
CA ASN A 172 14.33 -12.52 -5.69
C ASN A 172 14.31 -14.05 -5.50
N ALA A 173 15.49 -14.68 -5.47
CA ALA A 173 15.65 -16.10 -5.18
C ALA A 173 15.34 -16.44 -3.71
N ASN A 174 15.48 -15.48 -2.79
CA ASN A 174 15.04 -15.60 -1.40
C ASN A 174 13.90 -14.61 -1.12
N PRO A 175 12.65 -15.06 -1.16
CA PRO A 175 11.50 -14.17 -0.98
C PRO A 175 11.38 -13.65 0.47
N ASN A 176 12.09 -14.22 1.46
CA ASN A 176 12.03 -13.75 2.84
C ASN A 176 12.79 -12.44 3.11
N ASN A 177 13.71 -12.06 2.22
CA ASN A 177 14.54 -10.87 2.41
C ASN A 177 13.95 -9.62 1.72
N THR A 178 12.69 -9.68 1.30
CA THR A 178 12.04 -8.58 0.58
C THR A 178 11.31 -7.64 1.54
N TYR A 179 11.25 -6.37 1.16
CA TYR A 179 10.41 -5.38 1.83
C TYR A 179 9.19 -5.08 0.99
N HIS A 180 8.03 -5.04 1.63
CA HIS A 180 6.76 -4.65 1.03
C HIS A 180 6.29 -3.37 1.73
N ILE A 181 6.20 -2.27 0.99
CA ILE A 181 5.66 -1.00 1.50
C ILE A 181 4.36 -0.71 0.74
N SER A 182 3.24 -0.70 1.47
CA SER A 182 1.94 -0.33 0.91
C SER A 182 1.63 1.11 1.24
N PHE A 183 1.46 1.95 0.21
CA PHE A 183 1.01 3.33 0.43
C PHE A 183 -0.51 3.35 0.59
N VAL A 184 -0.99 4.05 1.62
CA VAL A 184 -2.42 4.24 1.90
C VAL A 184 -2.72 5.70 2.23
N SER A 185 -3.95 6.13 1.96
CA SER A 185 -4.46 7.42 2.40
C SER A 185 -5.22 7.23 3.72
N LEU A 186 -5.06 8.15 4.66
CA LEU A 186 -5.81 8.12 5.91
C LEU A 186 -7.24 8.59 5.70
N LEU A 187 -8.17 8.02 6.47
CA LEU A 187 -9.58 8.36 6.39
C LEU A 187 -9.81 9.85 6.69
N ASN A 188 -10.14 10.62 5.66
CA ASN A 188 -10.39 12.05 5.79
C ASN A 188 -11.75 12.36 6.45
N ASP A 189 -11.93 13.60 6.90
CA ASP A 189 -13.16 14.04 7.59
C ASP A 189 -14.43 13.88 6.76
N SER A 190 -14.34 13.99 5.43
CA SER A 190 -15.50 13.85 4.54
C SER A 190 -16.04 12.42 4.49
N LEU A 191 -15.19 11.42 4.78
CA LEU A 191 -15.55 10.01 4.79
C LEU A 191 -15.78 9.44 6.20
N LYS A 192 -15.49 10.22 7.26
CA LYS A 192 -15.69 9.79 8.65
C LYS A 192 -17.15 9.44 8.96
N SER A 193 -18.12 10.09 8.33
CA SER A 193 -19.55 9.75 8.50
C SER A 193 -19.87 8.32 8.07
N ASN A 194 -19.10 7.77 7.13
CA ASN A 194 -19.28 6.44 6.59
C ASN A 194 -18.43 5.39 7.31
N PHE A 195 -17.65 5.79 8.33
CA PHE A 195 -16.78 4.89 9.09
C PHE A 195 -17.55 3.67 9.62
N VAL A 196 -18.70 3.92 10.27
CA VAL A 196 -19.52 2.86 10.87
C VAL A 196 -20.00 1.89 9.79
N ASP A 197 -20.43 2.40 8.64
CA ASP A 197 -20.89 1.56 7.53
C ASP A 197 -19.75 0.72 6.96
N TYR A 198 -18.56 1.29 6.80
CA TYR A 198 -17.36 0.57 6.34
C TYR A 198 -16.95 -0.51 7.33
N TYR A 199 -16.96 -0.19 8.62
CA TYR A 199 -16.63 -1.12 9.68
C TYR A 199 -17.63 -2.28 9.74
N ILE A 200 -18.94 -1.98 9.71
CA ILE A 200 -20.01 -3.00 9.66
C ILE A 200 -19.85 -3.91 8.45
N LYS A 201 -19.62 -3.36 7.25
CA LYS A 201 -19.38 -4.16 6.04
C LYS A 201 -18.22 -5.12 6.21
N GLY A 202 -17.16 -4.70 6.89
CA GLY A 202 -16.01 -5.54 7.21
C GLY A 202 -16.38 -6.69 8.14
N LEU A 203 -17.16 -6.43 9.19
CA LEU A 203 -17.63 -7.46 10.12
C LEU A 203 -18.58 -8.47 9.47
N THR A 204 -19.49 -8.01 8.60
CA THR A 204 -20.55 -8.83 8.00
C THR A 204 -20.11 -9.65 6.78
N ASN A 205 -18.87 -9.46 6.32
CA ASN A 205 -18.33 -10.29 5.27
C ASN A 205 -18.10 -11.71 5.82
N ASN A 206 -18.83 -12.69 5.28
CA ASN A 206 -18.98 -14.07 5.76
C ASN A 206 -17.67 -14.90 5.95
N ASN A 207 -16.49 -14.30 5.84
CA ASN A 207 -15.20 -14.94 6.14
C ASN A 207 -14.64 -14.55 7.52
N ASN A 208 -15.26 -13.60 8.21
CA ASN A 208 -14.93 -13.34 9.60
C ASN A 208 -15.61 -14.39 10.49
N ASN A 209 -14.91 -15.51 10.68
CA ASN A 209 -15.11 -16.36 11.86
C ASN A 209 -14.75 -15.54 13.11
N PHE A 210 -15.63 -14.63 13.52
CA PHE A 210 -15.62 -14.07 14.87
C PHE A 210 -16.09 -15.18 15.82
N ASN A 211 -15.16 -16.05 16.20
CA ASN A 211 -15.29 -16.80 17.45
C ASN A 211 -15.08 -15.81 18.60
N PHE A 212 -16.12 -15.04 18.93
CA PHE A 212 -16.25 -14.52 20.30
C PHE A 212 -16.60 -15.72 21.18
N ASN A 213 -15.59 -16.37 21.74
CA ASN A 213 -15.80 -17.18 22.93
C ASN A 213 -16.00 -16.20 24.09
N PHE A 214 -17.26 -15.94 24.43
CA PHE A 214 -17.64 -15.38 25.73
C PHE A 214 -17.42 -16.42 26.84
#